data_AF-A0A9W8E7A9-F1
#
_entry.id   AF-A0A9W8E7A9-F1
#
_cell.length_a   1.000
_cell.length_b   1.000
_cell.length_c   1.000
_cell.angle_alpha   90.00
_cell.angle_beta   90.00
_cell.angle_gamma   90.00
#
_symmetry.space_group_name_H-M   'P 1'
#
loop_
_entity.id
_entity.type
_entity.pdbx_description
1 polymer ?
#
loop_
_entity_poly.entity_id
_entity_poly.type
_entity_poly.pdbx_seq_one_letter_code
_entity_poly.pdbx_strand_id
1 'polypeptide(L)'
;MGLAHLWTRRAARHLAVGVALLSLAAVLLLGTHWAMAREDLGERTIYHFKPSSPNHVQLKGTVVGIDISPRQLHIEWTFTPHGTYAGPEKFLTAPLIGTIKDSPISFNNGTWMPLHRTTLTIDSGRAYDYPRDRYALHLPVALYDAERLLVPLALSLRDGTDGTFALQATA
;
A
#
# COMPACT_ATOMS: atom_id res chain seq x y z
N MET A 1 -22.94 20.17 66.18
CA MET A 1 -22.39 20.64 64.89
C MET A 1 -21.44 19.63 64.20
N GLY A 2 -21.60 18.32 64.36
CA GLY A 2 -20.61 17.33 63.85
C GLY A 2 -21.05 16.46 62.66
N LEU A 3 -22.36 16.28 62.43
CA LEU A 3 -22.85 15.30 61.44
C LEU A 3 -22.87 15.86 60.01
N ALA A 4 -23.30 17.11 59.80
CA ALA A 4 -23.35 17.71 58.46
C ALA A 4 -21.98 17.77 57.75
N HIS A 5 -20.89 17.92 58.52
CA HIS A 5 -19.53 18.01 57.96
C HIS A 5 -18.95 16.65 57.53
N LEU A 6 -19.46 15.54 58.07
CA LEU A 6 -19.05 14.18 57.68
C LEU A 6 -19.72 13.72 56.38
N TRP A 7 -20.98 14.12 56.17
CA TRP A 7 -21.73 13.81 54.94
C TRP A 7 -21.16 14.53 53.71
N THR A 8 -20.79 15.81 53.85
CA THR A 8 -20.18 16.58 52.76
C THR A 8 -18.83 16.01 52.33
N ARG A 9 -18.01 15.52 53.27
CA ARG A 9 -16.72 14.88 52.96
C ARG A 9 -16.88 13.54 52.25
N ARG A 10 -17.90 12.73 52.59
CA ARG A 10 -18.18 11.48 51.86
C ARG A 10 -18.70 11.76 50.46
N ALA A 11 -19.66 12.67 50.30
CA ALA A 11 -20.18 13.07 48.99
C ALA A 11 -19.07 13.61 48.07
N ALA A 12 -18.19 14.48 48.59
CA ALA A 12 -17.06 15.01 47.84
C ALA A 12 -16.06 13.92 47.39
N ARG A 13 -15.81 12.89 48.23
CA ARG A 13 -14.95 11.76 47.88
C ARG A 13 -15.55 10.90 46.77
N HIS A 14 -16.85 10.59 46.84
CA HIS A 14 -17.53 9.83 45.79
C HIS A 14 -17.55 10.60 44.46
N LEU A 15 -17.73 11.91 44.50
CA LEU A 15 -17.70 12.77 43.32
C LEU A 15 -16.29 12.82 42.70
N ALA A 16 -15.24 12.97 43.52
CA ALA A 16 -13.85 12.95 43.06
C ALA A 16 -13.46 11.60 42.43
N VAL A 17 -13.89 10.47 43.03
CA VAL A 17 -13.65 9.13 42.47
C VAL A 17 -14.40 8.95 41.15
N GLY A 18 -15.65 9.43 41.05
CA GLY A 18 -16.42 9.38 39.80
C GLY A 18 -15.76 10.16 38.66
N VAL A 19 -15.27 11.36 38.94
CA VAL A 19 -14.54 12.19 37.96
C VAL A 19 -13.23 11.52 37.53
N ALA A 20 -12.48 10.95 38.47
CA ALA A 20 -11.23 10.26 38.15
C ALA A 20 -11.47 9.03 37.24
N LEU A 21 -12.52 8.25 37.51
CA LEU A 21 -12.89 7.09 36.69
C LEU A 21 -13.37 7.50 35.29
N LEU A 22 -14.16 8.56 35.18
CA LEU A 22 -14.60 9.08 33.88
C LEU A 22 -13.43 9.60 33.04
N SER A 23 -12.50 10.33 33.66
CA SER A 23 -11.28 10.78 32.99
C SER A 23 -10.42 9.60 32.52
N LEU A 24 -10.25 8.57 33.35
CA LEU A 24 -9.51 7.37 32.97
C LEU A 24 -10.19 6.63 31.82
N ALA A 25 -11.52 6.48 31.86
CA ALA A 25 -12.28 5.88 30.78
C ALA A 25 -12.14 6.69 29.47
N ALA A 26 -12.18 8.03 29.54
CA ALA A 26 -11.98 8.88 28.38
C ALA A 26 -10.58 8.73 27.77
N VAL A 27 -9.52 8.69 28.60
CA VAL A 27 -8.15 8.46 28.11
C VAL A 27 -8.00 7.09 27.47
N LEU A 28 -8.59 6.04 28.07
CA LEU A 28 -8.54 4.69 27.51
C LEU A 28 -9.30 4.60 26.18
N LEU A 29 -10.49 5.18 26.09
CA LEU A 29 -11.29 5.20 24.85
C LEU A 29 -10.62 6.02 23.76
N LEU A 30 -10.00 7.15 24.10
CA LEU A 30 -9.17 7.91 23.15
C LEU A 30 -7.96 7.08 22.71
N GLY A 31 -7.23 6.48 23.65
CA GLY A 31 -6.06 5.66 23.34
C GLY A 31 -6.36 4.47 22.42
N THR A 32 -7.46 3.74 22.65
CA THR A 32 -7.85 2.61 21.80
C THR A 32 -8.34 3.06 20.43
N HIS A 33 -9.02 4.20 20.33
CA HIS A 33 -9.45 4.74 19.04
C HIS A 33 -8.25 5.16 18.18
N TRP A 34 -7.21 5.74 18.79
CA TRP A 34 -5.96 6.07 18.10
C TRP A 34 -5.12 4.83 17.74
N ALA A 35 -5.14 3.79 18.57
CA ALA A 35 -4.47 2.52 18.27
C ALA A 35 -5.12 1.78 17.09
N MET A 36 -6.46 1.72 17.05
CA MET A 36 -7.20 1.12 15.94
C MET A 36 -7.04 1.90 14.63
N ALA A 37 -6.93 3.24 14.68
CA ALA A 37 -6.65 4.05 13.50
C ALA A 37 -5.25 3.81 12.91
N ARG A 38 -4.30 3.26 13.68
CA ARG A 38 -2.97 2.88 13.19
C ARG A 38 -2.93 1.49 12.55
N GLU A 39 -3.81 0.57 12.94
CA GLU A 39 -3.83 -0.79 12.35
C GLU A 39 -4.31 -0.79 10.90
N ASP A 40 -5.11 0.20 10.48
CA ASP A 40 -5.54 0.38 9.08
C ASP A 40 -4.48 1.02 8.15
N LEU A 41 -3.30 1.37 8.69
CA LEU A 41 -2.15 1.85 7.91
C LEU A 41 -1.24 0.70 7.43
N GLY A 42 -1.56 -0.55 7.77
CA GLY A 42 -0.82 -1.73 7.34
C GLY A 42 -1.15 -2.13 5.90
N GLU A 43 -0.13 -2.11 5.02
CA GLU A 43 -0.10 -2.74 3.70
C GLU A 43 -1.42 -2.68 2.90
N ARG A 44 -1.90 -1.48 2.60
CA ARG A 44 -3.08 -1.34 1.73
C ARG A 44 -2.70 -1.78 0.32
N THR A 45 -3.17 -2.95 -0.10
CA THR A 45 -3.13 -3.31 -1.53
C THR A 45 -4.10 -2.40 -2.25
N ILE A 46 -3.57 -1.57 -3.13
CA ILE A 46 -4.29 -0.48 -3.77
C ILE A 46 -4.97 -0.94 -5.06
N TYR A 47 -4.40 -1.95 -5.69
CA TYR A 47 -4.91 -2.52 -6.93
C TYR A 47 -4.55 -3.98 -7.02
N HIS A 48 -5.49 -4.81 -7.47
CA HIS A 48 -5.26 -6.22 -7.73
C HIS A 48 -5.95 -6.65 -9.03
N PHE A 49 -5.16 -7.14 -9.98
CA PHE A 49 -5.64 -7.75 -11.21
C PHE A 49 -5.32 -9.24 -11.17
N LYS A 50 -6.35 -10.09 -11.26
CA LYS A 50 -6.17 -11.54 -11.27
C LYS A 50 -5.70 -12.02 -12.64
N PRO A 51 -4.81 -13.02 -12.70
CA PRO A 51 -4.36 -13.56 -13.98
C PRO A 51 -5.51 -14.28 -14.69
N SER A 52 -5.55 -14.18 -16.02
CA SER A 52 -6.51 -14.91 -16.86
C SER A 52 -6.08 -16.35 -17.17
N SER A 53 -4.87 -16.75 -16.77
CA SER A 53 -4.23 -18.02 -17.14
C SER A 53 -3.30 -18.51 -16.01
N PRO A 54 -3.15 -19.84 -15.82
CA PRO A 54 -2.10 -20.37 -14.95
C PRO A 54 -0.69 -20.01 -15.45
N ASN A 55 -0.51 -19.84 -16.76
CA ASN A 55 0.73 -19.34 -17.38
C ASN A 55 0.69 -17.81 -17.39
N HIS A 56 1.35 -17.19 -16.43
CA HIS A 56 1.32 -15.74 -16.27
C HIS A 56 2.59 -15.21 -15.58
N VAL A 57 2.75 -13.90 -15.56
CA VAL A 57 3.76 -13.22 -14.73
C VAL A 57 3.04 -12.38 -13.69
N GLN A 58 3.38 -12.61 -12.42
CA GLN A 58 2.92 -11.77 -11.33
C GLN A 58 3.85 -10.58 -11.18
N LEU A 59 3.27 -9.39 -11.24
CA LEU A 59 3.92 -8.11 -11.04
C LEU A 59 3.46 -7.52 -9.70
N LYS A 60 4.41 -7.34 -8.78
CA LYS A 60 4.17 -6.71 -7.48
C LYS A 60 4.93 -5.40 -7.43
N GLY A 61 4.20 -4.30 -7.42
CA GLY A 61 4.73 -2.95 -7.22
C GLY A 61 4.65 -2.54 -5.76
N THR A 62 5.70 -1.89 -5.27
CA THR A 62 5.75 -1.21 -3.99
C THR A 62 6.12 0.23 -4.23
N VAL A 63 5.25 1.17 -3.86
CA VAL A 63 5.60 2.60 -3.88
C VAL A 63 6.61 2.84 -2.76
N VAL A 64 7.82 3.25 -3.11
CA VAL A 64 8.92 3.47 -2.15
C VAL A 64 9.20 4.95 -1.89
N GLY A 65 8.62 5.84 -2.69
CA GLY A 65 8.76 7.27 -2.49
C GLY A 65 7.84 8.09 -3.38
N ILE A 66 7.57 9.32 -2.96
CA ILE A 66 6.81 10.32 -3.71
C ILE A 66 7.56 11.63 -3.69
N ASP A 67 7.86 12.14 -4.87
CA ASP A 67 8.33 13.50 -5.03
C ASP A 67 7.13 14.39 -5.39
N ILE A 68 6.63 15.13 -4.40
CA ILE A 68 5.40 15.94 -4.55
C ILE A 68 5.60 17.07 -5.56
N SER A 69 6.75 17.75 -5.52
CA SER A 69 7.05 18.91 -6.39
C SER A 69 7.02 18.53 -7.88
N PRO A 70 7.76 17.51 -8.36
CA PRO A 70 7.64 17.03 -9.73
C PRO A 70 6.44 16.09 -9.96
N ARG A 71 5.64 15.80 -8.92
CA ARG A 71 4.52 14.85 -8.94
C ARG A 71 4.94 13.48 -9.47
N GLN A 72 6.00 12.92 -8.91
CA GLN A 72 6.54 11.63 -9.30
C GLN A 72 6.37 10.57 -8.20
N LEU A 73 6.08 9.35 -8.61
CA LEU A 73 6.05 8.15 -7.77
C LEU A 73 7.25 7.28 -8.12
N HIS A 74 8.01 6.87 -7.11
CA HIS A 74 9.04 5.86 -7.26
C HIS A 74 8.45 4.52 -6.87
N ILE A 75 8.43 3.59 -7.81
CA ILE A 75 7.86 2.26 -7.61
C ILE A 75 8.92 1.22 -7.88
N GLU A 76 9.05 0.29 -6.94
CA GLU A 76 9.84 -0.92 -7.09
C GLU A 76 8.96 -2.08 -7.49
N TRP A 77 9.33 -2.74 -8.57
CA TRP A 77 8.61 -3.85 -9.16
C TRP A 77 9.36 -5.14 -8.95
N THR A 78 8.68 -6.11 -8.37
CA THR A 78 9.11 -7.50 -8.32
C THR A 78 8.28 -8.29 -9.31
N PHE A 79 8.95 -9.06 -10.17
CA PHE A 79 8.29 -9.95 -11.10
C PHE A 79 8.47 -11.40 -10.65
N THR A 80 7.44 -12.21 -10.81
CA THR A 80 7.48 -13.63 -10.48
C THR A 80 6.80 -14.42 -11.59
N PRO A 81 7.53 -15.25 -12.35
CA PRO A 81 6.92 -16.06 -13.38
C PRO A 81 6.14 -17.22 -12.75
N HIS A 82 5.10 -17.67 -13.46
CA HIS A 82 4.27 -18.82 -13.10
C HIS A 82 3.95 -19.67 -14.34
N GLY A 83 3.64 -20.94 -14.11
CA GLY A 83 3.30 -21.89 -15.19
C GLY A 83 4.47 -22.10 -16.14
N THR A 84 4.21 -22.06 -17.46
CA THR A 84 5.22 -22.28 -18.50
C THR A 84 6.36 -21.27 -18.52
N TYR A 85 6.17 -20.07 -17.94
CA TYR A 85 7.21 -19.04 -17.84
C TYR A 85 8.16 -19.28 -16.65
N ALA A 86 7.81 -20.17 -15.71
CA ALA A 86 8.58 -20.47 -14.51
C ALA A 86 9.40 -21.74 -14.66
N GLY A 87 10.72 -21.61 -14.53
CA GLY A 87 11.67 -22.71 -14.48
C GLY A 87 11.98 -23.14 -13.06
N PRO A 88 12.98 -24.04 -12.89
CA PRO A 88 13.54 -24.36 -11.57
C PRO A 88 13.87 -23.08 -10.81
N GLU A 89 13.61 -23.05 -9.49
CA GLU A 89 13.91 -21.90 -8.63
C GLU A 89 13.30 -20.55 -9.09
N LYS A 90 12.25 -20.57 -9.92
CA LYS A 90 11.58 -19.39 -10.51
C LYS A 90 12.45 -18.58 -11.49
N PHE A 91 13.48 -19.19 -12.07
CA PHE A 91 14.16 -18.62 -13.23
C PHE A 91 13.20 -18.55 -14.43
N LEU A 92 13.38 -17.58 -15.31
CA LEU A 92 12.61 -17.50 -16.55
C LEU A 92 12.99 -18.64 -17.51
N THR A 93 11.99 -19.26 -18.13
CA THR A 93 12.18 -20.28 -19.18
C THR A 93 12.29 -19.70 -20.59
N ALA A 94 11.88 -18.44 -20.76
CA ALA A 94 11.87 -17.72 -22.03
C ALA A 94 12.18 -16.23 -21.80
N PRO A 95 12.76 -15.52 -22.78
CA PRO A 95 12.96 -14.08 -22.67
C PRO A 95 11.60 -13.37 -22.69
N LEU A 96 11.51 -12.28 -21.94
CA LEU A 96 10.32 -11.43 -21.85
C LEU A 96 10.71 -9.99 -22.15
N ILE A 97 9.91 -9.29 -22.95
CA ILE A 97 10.09 -7.87 -23.25
C ILE A 97 8.77 -7.14 -23.08
N GLY A 98 8.81 -5.86 -22.72
CA GLY A 98 7.58 -5.11 -22.55
C GLY A 98 7.81 -3.70 -22.03
N THR A 99 6.77 -3.16 -21.42
CA THR A 99 6.73 -1.79 -20.93
C THR A 99 5.94 -1.69 -19.64
N ILE A 100 6.40 -0.85 -18.71
CA ILE A 100 5.60 -0.31 -17.61
C ILE A 100 5.46 1.19 -17.86
N LYS A 101 4.25 1.64 -18.19
CA LYS A 101 3.99 2.98 -18.71
C LYS A 101 4.93 3.26 -19.90
N ASP A 102 5.86 4.19 -19.73
CA ASP A 102 6.83 4.58 -20.77
C ASP A 102 8.22 3.96 -20.56
N SER A 103 8.39 3.13 -19.51
CA SER A 103 9.67 2.49 -19.19
C SER A 103 9.77 1.11 -19.84
N PRO A 104 10.71 0.90 -20.78
CA PRO A 104 10.92 -0.41 -21.37
C PRO A 104 11.52 -1.38 -20.34
N ILE A 105 11.07 -2.64 -20.39
CA ILE A 105 11.58 -3.72 -19.57
C ILE A 105 11.97 -4.91 -20.44
N SER A 106 13.07 -5.56 -20.10
CA SER A 106 13.50 -6.79 -20.76
C SER A 106 14.16 -7.74 -19.76
N PHE A 107 13.88 -9.02 -19.94
CA PHE A 107 14.42 -10.10 -19.15
C PHE A 107 14.94 -11.18 -20.08
N ASN A 108 16.13 -11.68 -19.80
CA ASN A 108 16.74 -12.74 -20.60
C ASN A 108 16.31 -14.12 -20.09
N ASN A 109 16.35 -15.11 -20.96
CA ASN A 109 16.15 -16.50 -20.56
C ASN A 109 17.16 -16.90 -19.47
N GLY A 110 16.74 -17.72 -18.51
CA GLY A 110 17.59 -18.22 -17.44
C GLY A 110 18.01 -17.15 -16.43
N THR A 111 17.41 -15.96 -16.47
CA THR A 111 17.62 -14.93 -15.44
C THR A 111 16.55 -15.01 -14.37
N TRP A 112 16.97 -14.76 -13.13
CA TRP A 112 16.03 -14.42 -12.07
C TRP A 112 15.52 -13.01 -12.35
N MET A 113 14.21 -12.79 -12.26
CA MET A 113 13.65 -11.49 -12.61
C MET A 113 14.04 -10.45 -11.54
N PRO A 114 14.92 -9.47 -11.86
CA PRO A 114 15.40 -8.52 -10.87
C PRO A 114 14.31 -7.56 -10.39
N LEU A 115 14.57 -6.94 -9.25
CA LEU A 115 13.89 -5.74 -8.82
C LEU A 115 14.05 -4.66 -9.90
N HIS A 116 12.96 -4.12 -10.41
CA HIS A 116 12.97 -3.05 -11.40
C HIS A 116 12.38 -1.77 -10.79
N ARG A 117 13.09 -0.65 -10.87
CA ARG A 117 12.59 0.62 -10.34
C ARG A 117 12.13 1.52 -11.48
N THR A 118 10.91 2.02 -11.39
CA THR A 118 10.36 3.02 -12.31
C THR A 118 10.00 4.29 -11.57
N THR A 119 10.20 5.42 -12.23
CA THR A 119 9.64 6.70 -11.80
C THR A 119 8.45 7.02 -12.69
N LEU A 120 7.27 7.18 -12.10
CA LEU A 120 6.04 7.46 -12.83
C LEU A 120 5.52 8.85 -12.49
N THR A 121 5.17 9.62 -13.52
CA THR A 121 4.45 10.88 -13.33
C THR A 121 3.01 10.60 -12.94
N ILE A 122 2.52 11.31 -11.93
CA ILE A 122 1.13 11.27 -11.48
C ILE A 122 0.27 12.00 -12.50
N ASP A 123 -0.71 11.29 -13.07
CA ASP A 123 -1.54 11.82 -14.18
C ASP A 123 -2.55 12.86 -13.70
N SER A 124 -3.15 12.62 -12.53
CA SER A 124 -4.12 13.55 -11.94
C SER A 124 -4.25 13.34 -10.43
N GLY A 125 -4.91 14.30 -9.77
CA GLY A 125 -5.03 14.32 -8.31
C GLY A 125 -4.83 15.73 -7.77
N ARG A 126 -5.32 15.94 -6.55
CA ARG A 126 -5.31 17.22 -5.84
C ARG A 126 -4.42 17.07 -4.62
N ALA A 127 -3.29 17.77 -4.60
CA ALA A 127 -2.38 17.86 -3.45
C ALA A 127 -2.90 18.87 -2.41
N TYR A 128 -4.21 18.85 -2.15
CA TYR A 128 -4.85 19.91 -1.37
C TYR A 128 -4.67 19.72 0.13
N ASP A 129 -4.51 18.48 0.62
CA ASP A 129 -4.59 18.17 2.06
C ASP A 129 -3.62 17.05 2.43
N TYR A 130 -2.31 17.26 2.26
CA TYR A 130 -1.31 16.35 2.79
C TYR A 130 -1.59 16.06 4.29
N PRO A 131 -1.61 14.79 4.74
CA PRO A 131 -1.19 13.58 4.03
C PRO A 131 -2.31 12.80 3.32
N ARG A 132 -3.54 13.32 3.25
CA ARG A 132 -4.74 12.65 2.68
C ARG A 132 -4.89 12.84 1.18
N ASP A 133 -3.80 13.14 0.49
CA ASP A 133 -3.83 13.37 -0.95
C ASP A 133 -4.32 12.12 -1.69
N ARG A 134 -5.08 12.36 -2.76
CA ARG A 134 -5.55 11.30 -3.67
C ARG A 134 -4.91 11.49 -5.02
N TYR A 135 -4.21 10.47 -5.47
CA TYR A 135 -3.52 10.46 -6.75
C TYR A 135 -4.09 9.33 -7.61
N ALA A 136 -4.44 9.66 -8.85
CA ALA A 136 -4.81 8.66 -9.84
C ALA A 136 -3.63 8.40 -10.76
N LEU A 137 -3.33 7.12 -10.97
CA LEU A 137 -2.26 6.66 -11.84
C LEU A 137 -2.84 5.70 -12.87
N HIS A 138 -2.67 6.04 -14.15
CA HIS A 138 -2.87 5.12 -15.24
C HIS A 138 -1.56 4.36 -15.49
N LEU A 139 -1.61 3.04 -15.34
CA LEU A 139 -0.44 2.18 -15.38
C LEU A 139 -0.60 1.13 -16.48
N PRO A 140 -0.37 1.48 -17.75
CA PRO A 140 -0.39 0.49 -18.81
C PRO A 140 0.84 -0.41 -18.66
N VAL A 141 0.61 -1.70 -18.50
CA VAL A 141 1.68 -2.71 -18.44
C VAL A 141 1.42 -3.76 -19.50
N ALA A 142 2.43 -4.05 -20.30
CA ALA A 142 2.40 -5.13 -21.26
C ALA A 142 3.72 -5.90 -21.20
N LEU A 143 3.64 -7.23 -21.25
CA LEU A 143 4.78 -8.12 -21.43
C LEU A 143 4.48 -9.05 -22.60
N TYR A 144 5.52 -9.34 -23.36
CA TYR A 144 5.50 -10.19 -24.53
C TYR A 144 6.61 -11.23 -24.41
N ASP A 145 6.34 -12.43 -24.88
CA ASP A 145 7.34 -13.49 -24.97
C ASP A 145 8.17 -13.41 -26.27
N ALA A 146 9.03 -14.41 -26.48
CA ALA A 146 9.89 -14.51 -27.66
C ALA A 146 9.11 -14.51 -28.99
N GLU A 147 7.86 -15.00 -28.98
CA GLU A 147 6.97 -15.06 -30.14
C GLU A 147 6.14 -13.78 -30.31
N ARG A 148 6.38 -12.78 -29.44
CA ARG A 148 5.61 -11.52 -29.34
C ARG A 148 4.15 -11.74 -28.98
N LEU A 149 3.82 -12.84 -28.30
CA LEU A 149 2.49 -13.08 -27.76
C LEU A 149 2.35 -12.34 -26.43
N LEU A 150 1.17 -11.77 -26.19
CA LEU A 150 0.87 -11.05 -24.96
C LEU A 150 0.84 -12.03 -23.78
N VAL A 151 1.69 -11.80 -22.80
CA VAL A 151 1.79 -12.61 -21.58
C VAL A 151 0.70 -12.18 -20.60
N PRO A 152 -0.12 -13.12 -20.10
CA PRO A 152 -1.07 -12.82 -19.02
C PRO A 152 -0.36 -12.28 -17.78
N LEU A 153 -0.90 -11.21 -17.20
CA LEU A 153 -0.34 -10.56 -16.02
C LEU A 153 -1.25 -10.69 -14.81
N ALA A 154 -0.64 -10.82 -13.63
CA ALA A 154 -1.30 -10.56 -12.36
C ALA A 154 -0.64 -9.34 -11.73
N LEU A 155 -1.37 -8.24 -11.53
CA LEU A 155 -0.80 -7.01 -10.98
C LEU A 155 -1.23 -6.82 -9.53
N SER A 156 -0.30 -6.49 -8.66
CA SER A 156 -0.59 -5.96 -7.32
C SER A 156 0.25 -4.73 -7.06
N LEU A 157 -0.37 -3.66 -6.57
CA LEU A 157 0.34 -2.44 -6.18
C LEU A 157 0.10 -2.18 -4.70
N ARG A 158 1.17 -1.93 -3.96
CA ARG A 158 1.16 -1.68 -2.53
C ARG A 158 1.77 -0.33 -2.23
N ASP A 159 1.23 0.32 -1.21
CA ASP A 159 1.93 1.40 -0.55
C ASP A 159 3.02 0.82 0.35
N GLY A 160 4.28 1.19 0.10
CA GLY A 160 5.41 0.87 0.97
C GLY A 160 5.97 2.11 1.65
N THR A 161 5.31 3.25 1.52
CA THR A 161 5.70 4.46 2.22
C THR A 161 5.04 4.51 3.60
N ASP A 162 5.65 5.22 4.54
CA ASP A 162 5.03 5.54 5.83
C ASP A 162 3.88 6.57 5.70
N GLY A 163 3.50 6.91 4.46
CA GLY A 163 2.59 7.98 4.09
C GLY A 163 1.13 7.54 3.95
N THR A 164 0.21 8.49 4.14
CA THR A 164 -1.24 8.27 4.23
C THR A 164 -1.97 8.54 2.91
N PHE A 165 -1.35 8.32 1.75
CA PHE A 165 -2.00 8.63 0.47
C PHE A 165 -2.93 7.51 0.02
N ALA A 166 -4.00 7.89 -0.67
CA ALA A 166 -4.83 6.95 -1.41
C ALA A 166 -4.44 7.03 -2.88
N LEU A 167 -3.63 6.09 -3.33
CA LEU A 167 -3.42 5.88 -4.76
C LEU A 167 -4.64 5.15 -5.32
N GLN A 168 -5.05 5.47 -6.55
CA GLN A 168 -6.01 4.68 -7.30
C GLN A 168 -5.34 4.34 -8.63
N ALA A 169 -5.08 3.06 -8.85
CA ALA A 169 -4.52 2.58 -10.10
C ALA A 169 -5.62 2.00 -10.97
N THR A 170 -5.54 2.27 -12.27
CA THR A 170 -6.33 1.60 -13.31
C THR A 170 -5.36 1.06 -14.34
N ALA A 171 -5.56 -0.19 -14.76
CA ALA A 171 -4.84 -0.82 -15.86
C ALA A 171 -5.69 -0.78 -17.14
#